data_AF-A0A357F2R2-F1
#
_entry.id   AF-A0A357F2R2-F1
#
_cell.length_a   1.000
_cell.length_b   1.000
_cell.length_c   1.000
_cell.angle_alpha   90.00
_cell.angle_beta   90.00
_cell.angle_gamma   90.00
#
_symmetry.space_group_name_H-M   'P 1'
#
loop_
_entity.id
_entity.type
_entity.pdbx_description
1 polymer ?
#
loop_
_entity_poly.entity_id
_entity_poly.type
_entity_poly.pdbx_seq_one_letter_code
_entity_poly.pdbx_strand_id
1 'polypeptide(L)' 'MGVQMRHDSHYVEILSTSNRTIGRNISIDLIEPNPEQPRSEIGDLTELAASIKEKGVLEPLLVKP' A
#
# COMPACT_ATOMS: atom_id res chain seq x y z
N MET A 1 22.96 30.13 2.08
CA MET A 1 23.03 28.79 1.47
C MET A 1 21.72 28.10 1.81
N GLY A 2 20.75 28.13 0.89
CA GLY A 2 19.36 27.74 1.17
C GLY A 2 19.20 26.23 1.16
N VAL A 3 18.63 25.66 2.22
CA VAL A 3 18.19 24.26 2.24
C VAL A 3 16.99 24.15 1.30
N GLN A 4 17.21 23.63 0.10
CA GLN A 4 16.15 23.27 -0.82
C GLN A 4 15.48 22.00 -0.28
N MET A 5 14.37 22.16 0.45
CA MET A 5 13.50 21.04 0.78
C MET A 5 13.05 20.40 -0.52
N ARG A 6 13.38 19.12 -0.70
CA ARG A 6 12.95 18.36 -1.87
C ARG A 6 11.47 18.08 -1.70
N HIS A 7 10.69 18.68 -2.59
CA HIS A 7 9.23 18.59 -2.59
C HIS A 7 8.86 17.28 -3.29
N ASP A 8 9.00 16.16 -2.59
CA ASP A 8 8.71 14.81 -3.10
C ASP A 8 7.19 14.54 -3.11
N SER A 9 6.40 15.56 -3.46
CA SER A 9 4.98 15.68 -3.12
C SER A 9 4.02 15.05 -4.13
N HIS A 10 4.43 14.07 -4.94
CA HIS A 10 3.60 13.61 -6.05
C HIS A 10 3.19 12.14 -6.04
N TYR A 11 3.44 11.37 -4.97
CA TYR A 11 2.95 9.98 -4.96
C TYR A 11 1.43 9.90 -4.75
N VAL A 12 0.88 10.71 -3.84
CA VAL A 12 -0.56 10.69 -3.49
C VAL A 12 -1.44 11.26 -4.61
N GLU A 13 -0.94 12.24 -5.36
CA GLU A 13 -1.67 12.91 -6.46
C GLU A 13 -1.74 12.06 -7.74
N ILE A 14 -0.72 11.23 -8.00
CA ILE A 14 -0.74 10.24 -9.09
C ILE A 14 -1.75 9.12 -8.78
N LEU A 15 -1.84 8.71 -7.52
CA LEU A 15 -2.79 7.68 -7.08
C LEU A 15 -4.24 8.16 -7.16
N SER A 16 -4.51 9.44 -6.91
CA SER A 16 -5.87 10.00 -6.99
C SER A 16 -6.37 10.21 -8.42
N THR A 17 -5.46 10.41 -9.38
CA THR A 17 -5.78 10.67 -10.80
C THR A 17 -6.10 9.39 -11.59
N SER A 18 -5.71 8.23 -11.07
CA SER A 18 -5.86 6.95 -11.77
C SER A 18 -7.31 6.44 -11.71
N ASN A 19 -8.08 6.79 -12.74
CA ASN A 19 -9.37 6.21 -13.10
C ASN A 19 -9.37 4.69 -12.87
N ARG A 20 -10.19 4.22 -11.91
CA ARG A 20 -10.48 2.84 -11.46
C ARG A 20 -10.19 1.75 -12.51
N THR A 21 -8.94 1.38 -12.69
CA THR A 21 -8.61 0.01 -13.08
C THR A 21 -8.85 -0.83 -11.84
N ILE A 22 -9.87 -1.69 -11.88
CA ILE A 22 -10.00 -2.78 -10.92
C ILE A 22 -8.63 -3.45 -10.86
N GLY A 23 -8.01 -3.45 -9.66
CA GLY A 23 -6.65 -3.97 -9.48
C GLY A 23 -6.51 -5.36 -10.09
N ARG A 24 -5.28 -5.72 -10.48
CA ARG A 24 -4.99 -7.08 -10.96
C ARG A 24 -5.08 -8.09 -9.81
N ASN A 25 -5.69 -9.25 -10.06
CA ASN A 25 -5.60 -10.37 -9.14
C ASN A 25 -4.32 -11.16 -9.45
N ILE A 26 -3.41 -11.23 -8.48
CA ILE A 26 -2.13 -11.94 -8.57
C ILE A 26 -1.98 -12.85 -7.35
N SER A 27 -1.20 -13.93 -7.48
CA SER A 27 -0.87 -14.79 -6.35
C SER A 27 -0.15 -13.99 -5.26
N ILE A 28 -0.53 -14.22 -4.01
CA ILE A 28 0.08 -13.57 -2.84
C ILE A 28 1.58 -13.90 -2.74
N ASP A 29 2.00 -15.06 -3.23
CA ASP A 29 3.40 -15.52 -3.26
C ASP A 29 4.32 -14.66 -4.15
N LEU A 30 3.75 -13.77 -4.97
CA LEU A 30 4.49 -12.82 -5.80
C LEU A 30 4.72 -11.47 -5.10
N ILE A 31 4.27 -11.31 -3.85
CA ILE A 31 4.32 -10.06 -3.10
C ILE A 31 5.22 -10.25 -1.89
N GLU A 32 6.29 -9.44 -1.81
CA GLU A 32 7.18 -9.40 -0.65
C GLU A 32 7.06 -8.03 0.05
N PRO A 33 7.17 -7.99 1.40
CA PRO A 33 7.25 -6.72 2.11
C PRO A 33 8.51 -5.96 1.71
N ASN A 34 8.41 -4.63 1.60
CA ASN A 34 9.59 -3.81 1.30
C ASN A 34 10.60 -3.88 2.48
N PRO A 35 11.87 -4.29 2.24
CA PRO A 35 12.87 -4.41 3.30
C PRO A 35 13.21 -3.07 3.97
N GLU A 36 12.99 -1.96 3.27
CA GLU A 36 13.20 -0.60 3.78
C GLU A 36 11.96 -0.02 4.49
N GLN A 37 10.99 -0.85 4.89
CA GLN A 37 9.82 -0.38 5.65
C GLN A 37 10.26 0.14 7.03
N PRO A 38 10.07 1.45 7.32
CA PRO A 38 10.50 2.02 8.60
C PRO A 38 9.62 1.56 9.77
N ARG A 39 8.38 1.11 9.50
CA ARG A 39 7.49 0.53 10.50
C ARG A 39 7.59 -0.99 10.48
N SER A 40 8.26 -1.55 11.48
CA SER A 40 8.35 -3.01 11.67
C SER A 40 7.27 -3.57 12.59
N GLU A 41 6.69 -2.75 13.47
CA GLU A 41 5.61 -3.14 14.38
C GLU A 41 4.26 -2.59 13.89
N ILE A 42 3.28 -3.49 13.69
CA ILE A 42 1.95 -3.13 13.19
C ILE A 42 0.89 -3.17 14.30
N GLY A 43 1.16 -3.87 15.42
CA GLY A 43 0.21 -4.05 16.51
C GLY A 43 -0.70 -5.27 16.31
N ASP A 44 -1.85 -5.29 16.98
CA ASP A 44 -2.81 -6.39 16.88
C ASP A 44 -3.64 -6.29 15.57
N LEU A 45 -3.67 -7.39 14.82
CA LEU A 45 -4.36 -7.52 13.55
C LEU A 45 -5.56 -8.47 13.61
N THR A 46 -5.95 -8.92 14.81
CA THR A 46 -6.99 -9.95 15.00
C THR A 46 -8.32 -9.56 14.36
N GLU A 47 -8.81 -8.33 14.61
CA GLU A 47 -10.07 -7.85 14.04
C GLU A 47 -9.99 -7.66 12.52
N LEU A 48 -8.86 -7.14 12.02
CA LEU A 48 -8.66 -6.96 10.58
C LEU A 48 -8.64 -8.30 9.85
N ALA A 49 -7.93 -9.29 10.39
CA ALA A 49 -7.88 -10.63 9.82
C ALA A 49 -9.26 -11.31 9.82
N ALA A 50 -10.06 -11.11 10.88
CA ALA A 50 -11.44 -11.60 10.93
C ALA A 50 -12.31 -10.95 9.85
N SER A 51 -12.22 -9.63 9.68
CA SER A 51 -12.94 -8.88 8.65
C SER A 51 -12.58 -9.33 7.23
N ILE A 52 -11.29 -9.49 6.94
CA ILE A 52 -10.81 -9.96 5.62
C ILE A 52 -11.32 -11.38 5.32
N LYS A 53 -11.39 -12.27 6.32
CA LYS A 53 -11.94 -13.62 6.14
C LYS A 53 -13.44 -13.59 5.78
N GLU A 54 -14.20 -12.64 6.32
CA GLU A 54 -15.64 -12.54 6.07
C GLU A 54 -15.98 -11.79 4.77
N LYS A 55 -15.29 -10.68 4.50
CA LYS A 55 -15.64 -9.75 3.40
C LYS A 55 -14.64 -9.76 2.24
N GLY A 56 -13.49 -10.39 2.41
CA GLY A 56 -12.35 -10.23 1.51
C GLY A 56 -11.64 -8.90 1.70
N VAL A 57 -10.65 -8.64 0.85
CA VAL A 57 -9.92 -7.37 0.83
C VAL A 57 -10.73 -6.36 0.02
N LEU A 58 -11.24 -5.31 0.68
CA LEU A 58 -12.12 -4.31 0.05
C LEU A 58 -11.35 -3.31 -0.82
N GLU A 59 -10.14 -2.94 -0.41
CA GLU A 59 -9.29 -1.98 -1.12
C GLU A 59 -8.05 -2.68 -1.71
N PRO A 60 -7.72 -2.48 -2.99
CA PRO A 60 -6.53 -3.09 -3.59
C PRO A 60 -5.24 -2.68 -2.88
N LEU A 61 -4.31 -3.63 -2.75
CA LEU A 61 -2.97 -3.36 -2.24
C LEU A 61 -2.14 -2.61 -3.29
N LEU A 62 -1.41 -1.60 -2.85
CA LEU A 62 -0.43 -0.91 -3.67
C LEU A 62 0.87 -1.72 -3.73
N VAL A 63 1.34 -2.01 -4.94
CA VAL A 63 2.58 -2.75 -5.19
C VAL A 63 3.41 -2.05 -6.25
N LYS A 64 4.74 -2.19 -6.16
CA LYS A 64 5.70 -1.74 -7.18
C LYS A 64 6.35 -2.97 -7.84
N PRO A 65 6.66 -2.93 -9.15
CA PRO A 65 7.52 -3.93 -9.80
C PRO A 65 8.95 -3.94 -9.24
#